data_AF-A0A1G9WQM5-F1
#
_entry.id   AF-A0A1G9WQM5-F1
#
_cell.length_a   1.000
_cell.length_b   1.000
_cell.length_c   1.000
_cell.angle_alpha   90.00
_cell.angle_beta   90.00
_cell.angle_gamma   90.00
#
_symmetry.space_group_name_H-M   'P 1'
#
loop_
_entity.id
_entity.type
_entity.pdbx_description
1 polymer ?
#
loop_
_entity_poly.entity_id
_entity_poly.type
_entity_poly.pdbx_seq_one_letter_code
_entity_poly.pdbx_strand_id
1 'polypeptide(L)'
;MRNSRGFSWPETILSLSITFIIATTILPFLNSMTVQLEDKKRDYHSSLVMYEIAKMYTVENNATGVMQVEKVNYIYKISSENVCIEYEGLRGEQRKCVPIIK
;
A
#
# COMPACT_ATOMS: atom_id res chain seq x y z
N MET A 1 52.56 33.38 -1.37
CA MET A 1 51.44 32.39 -1.36
C MET A 1 50.48 32.77 -0.25
N ARG A 2 49.43 33.53 -0.58
CA ARG A 2 48.42 33.98 0.40
C ARG A 2 47.07 33.98 -0.29
N ASN A 3 46.22 32.98 -0.05
CA ASN A 3 44.77 33.14 -0.17
C ASN A 3 43.98 31.99 0.49
N SER A 4 43.95 31.94 1.81
CA SER A 4 42.97 31.13 2.57
C SER A 4 42.59 31.90 3.84
N ARG A 5 42.02 33.10 3.64
CA ARG A 5 41.35 33.88 4.68
C ARG A 5 39.87 34.02 4.34
N GLY A 6 39.20 32.87 4.20
CA GLY A 6 37.75 32.75 4.09
C GLY A 6 37.24 31.92 5.27
N PHE A 7 36.10 32.32 5.82
CA PHE A 7 35.43 31.73 6.98
C PHE A 7 35.01 30.24 6.71
N SER A 8 35.96 29.30 6.80
CA SER A 8 35.74 27.88 6.48
C SER A 8 34.72 27.17 7.37
N TRP A 9 34.58 27.58 8.64
CA TRP A 9 33.66 26.97 9.60
C TRP A 9 32.17 27.17 9.28
N PRO A 10 31.67 28.41 9.06
CA PRO A 10 30.27 28.61 8.72
C PRO A 10 29.88 27.98 7.37
N GLU A 11 30.80 27.87 6.42
CA GLU A 11 30.54 27.15 5.16
C GLU A 11 30.31 25.65 5.40
N THR A 12 31.12 25.01 6.23
CA THR A 12 30.90 23.61 6.63
C THR A 12 29.62 23.41 7.43
N ILE A 13 29.28 24.33 8.34
CA ILE A 13 28.03 24.25 9.13
C ILE A 13 26.82 24.43 8.22
N LEU A 14 26.88 25.36 7.26
CA LEU A 14 25.83 25.56 6.27
C LEU A 14 25.64 24.31 5.41
N SER A 15 26.72 23.75 4.88
CA SER A 15 26.66 22.51 4.09
C SER A 15 26.05 21.36 4.88
N LEU A 16 26.50 21.15 6.12
CA LEU A 16 25.96 20.12 7.01
C LEU A 16 24.46 20.34 7.28
N SER A 17 24.05 21.58 7.55
CA SER A 17 22.65 21.91 7.82
C SER A 17 21.75 21.61 6.62
N ILE A 18 22.21 21.92 5.41
CA ILE A 18 21.48 21.61 4.17
C ILE A 18 21.35 20.09 4.01
N THR A 19 22.43 19.33 4.25
CA THR A 19 22.38 17.86 4.19
C THR A 19 21.38 17.29 5.20
N PHE A 20 21.35 17.82 6.43
CA PHE A 20 20.37 17.39 7.43
C PHE A 20 18.94 17.71 7.04
N ILE A 21 18.67 18.90 6.48
CA ILE A 21 17.34 19.28 5.99
C ILE A 21 16.90 18.34 4.87
N ILE A 22 17.79 18.03 3.93
CA ILE A 22 17.49 17.10 2.83
C ILE A 22 17.20 15.70 3.38
N ALA A 23 18.06 15.16 4.25
CA ALA A 23 17.90 13.82 4.81
C ALA A 23 16.60 13.69 5.62
N THR A 24 16.29 14.70 6.44
CA THR A 24 15.06 14.73 7.25
C THR A 24 13.80 14.92 6.41
N THR A 25 13.90 15.48 5.21
CA THR A 25 12.77 15.61 4.27
C THR A 25 12.56 14.35 3.44
N ILE A 26 13.63 13.66 3.04
CA ILE A 26 13.54 12.43 2.22
C ILE A 26 12.92 11.28 3.01
N LEU A 27 13.27 11.12 4.30
CA LEU A 27 12.74 10.04 5.15
C LEU A 27 11.20 9.98 5.22
N PRO A 28 10.48 11.05 5.60
CA PRO A 28 9.02 11.03 5.68
C PRO A 28 8.39 10.84 4.30
N PHE A 29 9.02 11.37 3.25
CA PHE A 29 8.56 11.18 1.88
C PHE A 29 8.61 9.71 1.45
N LEU A 30 9.74 9.04 1.67
CA LEU A 30 9.88 7.61 1.38
C LEU A 30 8.86 6.77 2.16
N ASN A 31 8.67 7.05 3.45
CA ASN A 31 7.66 6.36 4.25
C ASN A 31 6.25 6.53 3.67
N SER A 32 5.88 7.74 3.24
CA SER A 32 4.58 7.99 2.62
C SER A 32 4.38 7.23 1.31
N MET A 33 5.44 7.02 0.53
CA MET A 33 5.40 6.25 -0.71
C MET A 33 5.25 4.76 -0.44
N THR A 34 6.00 4.22 0.52
CA THR A 34 5.91 2.80 0.89
C THR A 34 4.49 2.42 1.32
N VAL A 35 3.87 3.23 2.17
CA VAL A 35 2.48 3.00 2.62
C VAL A 35 1.50 3.01 1.45
N GLN A 36 1.65 3.94 0.51
CA GLN A 36 0.79 4.00 -0.68
C GLN A 36 0.97 2.79 -1.61
N LEU A 37 2.20 2.31 -1.76
CA LEU A 37 2.50 1.13 -2.58
C LEU A 37 1.95 -0.14 -1.96
N GLU A 38 2.09 -0.31 -0.64
CA GLU A 38 1.51 -1.45 0.05
C GLU A 38 -0.03 -1.45 0.01
N ASP A 39 -0.66 -0.29 0.13
CA ASP A 39 -2.10 -0.13 0.00
C ASP A 39 -2.59 -0.52 -1.41
N LYS A 40 -1.91 0.01 -2.44
CA LYS A 40 -2.20 -0.31 -3.84
C LYS A 40 -1.96 -1.80 -4.16
N LYS A 41 -0.95 -2.41 -3.56
CA LYS A 41 -0.69 -3.84 -3.66
C LYS A 41 -1.85 -4.65 -3.09
N ARG A 42 -2.35 -4.29 -1.89
CA ARG A 42 -3.51 -4.98 -1.28
C ARG A 42 -4.79 -4.80 -2.10
N ASP A 43 -5.02 -3.63 -2.68
CA ASP A 43 -6.16 -3.41 -3.59
C ASP A 43 -6.08 -4.30 -4.84
N TYR A 44 -4.88 -4.43 -5.43
CA TYR A 44 -4.66 -5.35 -6.55
C TYR A 44 -4.95 -6.80 -6.16
N HIS A 45 -4.44 -7.27 -5.02
CA HIS A 45 -4.74 -8.62 -4.53
C HIS A 45 -6.23 -8.82 -4.26
N SER A 46 -6.93 -7.84 -3.69
CA SER A 46 -8.39 -7.94 -3.49
C SER A 46 -9.12 -8.19 -4.82
N SER A 47 -8.68 -7.53 -5.89
CA SER A 47 -9.28 -7.67 -7.23
C SER A 47 -8.95 -9.03 -7.87
N LEU A 48 -7.74 -9.55 -7.64
CA LEU A 48 -7.34 -10.89 -8.08
C LEU A 48 -8.13 -11.97 -7.34
N VAL A 49 -8.29 -11.83 -6.02
CA VAL A 49 -9.10 -12.72 -5.19
C VAL A 49 -10.56 -12.69 -5.64
N MET A 50 -11.13 -11.51 -5.95
CA MET A 50 -12.49 -11.40 -6.52
C MET A 50 -12.65 -12.23 -7.80
N TYR A 51 -11.67 -12.14 -8.71
CA TYR A 51 -11.70 -12.89 -9.96
C TYR A 51 -11.65 -14.40 -9.72
N GLU A 52 -10.76 -14.84 -8.82
CA GLU A 52 -10.63 -16.26 -8.48
C GLU A 52 -11.88 -16.82 -7.81
N ILE A 53 -12.49 -16.06 -6.91
CA ILE A 53 -13.77 -16.40 -6.26
C ILE A 53 -14.91 -16.48 -7.28
N ALA A 54 -15.00 -15.52 -8.21
CA ALA A 54 -16.04 -15.53 -9.24
C ALA A 54 -15.94 -16.79 -10.12
N LYS A 55 -14.71 -17.23 -10.43
CA LYS A 55 -14.45 -18.49 -11.10
C LYS A 55 -14.86 -19.70 -10.24
N MET A 56 -14.46 -19.73 -8.97
CA MET A 56 -14.81 -20.82 -8.04
C MET A 56 -16.32 -20.95 -7.83
N TYR A 57 -17.04 -19.83 -7.69
CA TYR A 57 -18.49 -19.82 -7.53
C TYR A 57 -19.22 -20.49 -8.70
N THR A 58 -18.73 -20.30 -9.93
CA THR A 58 -19.29 -20.95 -11.12
C THR A 58 -19.12 -22.48 -11.10
N VAL A 59 -18.07 -22.99 -10.46
CA VAL A 59 -17.73 -24.42 -10.43
C VAL A 59 -18.27 -25.13 -9.20
N GLU A 60 -18.15 -24.51 -8.03
CA GLU A 60 -18.36 -25.14 -6.72
C GLU A 60 -19.59 -24.57 -5.97
N ASN A 61 -20.22 -23.51 -6.50
CA ASN A 61 -21.36 -22.82 -5.90
C ASN A 61 -21.11 -22.29 -4.48
N ASN A 62 -19.85 -22.12 -4.10
CA ASN A 62 -19.50 -21.68 -2.76
C ASN A 62 -19.58 -20.14 -2.66
N ALA A 63 -20.53 -19.64 -1.88
CA ALA A 63 -20.83 -18.22 -1.80
C ALA A 63 -20.06 -17.49 -0.69
N THR A 64 -19.39 -18.20 0.20
CA THR A 64 -18.66 -17.60 1.33
C THR A 64 -17.39 -18.39 1.64
N GLY A 65 -16.33 -17.69 2.00
CA GLY A 65 -15.10 -18.34 2.43
C GLY A 65 -14.00 -17.36 2.80
N VAL A 66 -12.81 -17.91 3.00
CA VAL A 66 -11.60 -17.15 3.27
C VAL A 66 -10.54 -17.59 2.29
N MET A 67 -9.88 -16.63 1.65
CA MET A 67 -8.73 -16.86 0.79
C MET A 67 -7.53 -16.13 1.38
N GLN A 68 -6.42 -16.85 1.56
CA GLN A 68 -5.19 -16.25 2.07
C GLN A 68 -4.25 -15.91 0.92
N VAL A 69 -3.83 -14.65 0.86
CA VAL A 69 -2.82 -14.17 -0.10
C VAL A 69 -1.76 -13.37 0.67
N GLU A 70 -0.50 -13.77 0.56
CA GLU A 70 0.63 -13.14 1.27
C GLU A 70 0.39 -12.93 2.78
N LYS A 71 -0.16 -13.96 3.45
CA LYS A 71 -0.49 -13.96 4.90
C LYS A 71 -1.60 -12.97 5.30
N VAL A 72 -2.26 -12.32 4.34
CA VAL A 72 -3.47 -11.53 4.56
C VAL A 72 -4.68 -12.41 4.27
N ASN A 73 -5.64 -12.41 5.19
CA ASN A 73 -6.89 -13.15 5.02
C ASN A 73 -7.91 -12.25 4.33
N TYR A 74 -8.43 -12.70 3.19
CA TYR A 74 -9.50 -12.06 2.44
C TYR A 74 -10.76 -12.87 2.66
N ILE A 75 -11.69 -12.32 3.43
CA ILE A 75 -12.99 -12.93 3.70
C ILE A 75 -13.93 -12.48 2.59
N TYR A 76 -14.60 -13.42 1.93
CA TYR A 76 -15.50 -13.09 0.84
C TYR A 76 -16.91 -13.59 1.09
N LYS A 77 -17.86 -12.80 0.58
CA LYS A 77 -19.28 -13.12 0.58
C LYS A 77 -19.89 -12.70 -0.74
N ILE A 78 -20.43 -13.67 -1.45
CA ILE A 78 -21.17 -13.53 -2.69
C ILE A 78 -22.65 -13.52 -2.34
N SER A 79 -23.34 -12.48 -2.78
CA SER A 79 -24.81 -12.41 -2.83
C SER A 79 -25.27 -12.47 -4.27
N SER A 80 -26.58 -12.58 -4.49
CA SER A 80 -27.20 -12.68 -5.82
C SER A 80 -26.81 -11.57 -6.79
N GLU A 81 -26.43 -10.38 -6.29
CA GLU A 81 -26.12 -9.20 -7.11
C GLU A 81 -24.72 -8.63 -6.88
N ASN A 82 -24.02 -9.01 -5.79
CA ASN A 82 -22.75 -8.37 -5.42
C ASN A 82 -21.76 -9.38 -4.85
N VAL A 83 -20.48 -9.19 -5.17
CA VAL A 83 -19.35 -9.87 -4.51
C VAL A 83 -18.67 -8.86 -3.59
N CYS A 84 -18.65 -9.16 -2.29
CA CYS A 84 -17.97 -8.36 -1.29
C CYS A 84 -16.74 -9.11 -0.76
N ILE A 85 -15.64 -8.38 -0.60
CA ILE A 85 -14.41 -8.85 0.04
C ILE A 85 -14.05 -7.91 1.17
N GLU A 86 -13.74 -8.50 2.31
CA GLU A 86 -13.27 -7.85 3.52
C GLU A 86 -11.84 -8.30 3.82
N TYR A 87 -10.96 -7.36 4.10
CA TYR A 87 -9.56 -7.63 4.40
C TYR A 87 -8.98 -6.58 5.34
N GLU A 88 -7.94 -6.96 6.08
CA GLU A 88 -7.20 -6.01 6.92
C GLU A 88 -6.30 -5.13 6.03
N GLY A 89 -6.62 -3.84 5.96
CA GLY A 89 -5.79 -2.82 5.31
C GLY A 89 -4.77 -2.21 6.28
N LEU A 90 -3.85 -1.40 5.76
CA LEU A 90 -2.85 -0.69 6.60
C LEU A 90 -3.49 0.39 7.48
N ARG A 91 -4.68 0.86 7.10
CA ARG A 91 -5.47 1.89 7.78
C ARG A 91 -6.70 1.32 8.51
N GLY A 92 -6.73 0.00 8.73
CA GLY A 92 -7.86 -0.72 9.32
C GLY A 92 -8.59 -1.60 8.31
N GLU A 93 -9.72 -2.17 8.72
CA GLU A 93 -10.54 -3.06 7.88
C GLU A 93 -11.02 -2.33 6.62
N GLN A 94 -10.82 -2.98 5.48
CA GLN A 94 -11.27 -2.52 4.18
C GLN A 94 -12.31 -3.48 3.63
N ARG A 95 -13.36 -2.92 3.04
CA ARG A 95 -14.41 -3.68 2.38
C ARG A 95 -14.60 -3.17 0.96
N LYS A 96 -14.49 -4.08 -0.02
CA LYS A 96 -14.70 -3.79 -1.43
C LYS A 96 -15.86 -4.64 -1.93
N CYS A 97 -16.90 -4.01 -2.45
CA CYS A 97 -18.05 -4.69 -3.05
C CYS A 97 -18.15 -4.29 -4.53
N VAL A 98 -18.33 -5.28 -5.40
CA VAL A 98 -18.53 -5.08 -6.83
C VAL A 98 -19.81 -5.79 -7.28
N PRO A 99 -20.60 -5.18 -8.18
CA PRO A 99 -21.78 -5.83 -8.72
C PRO A 99 -21.38 -6.96 -9.66
N ILE A 100 -22.14 -8.06 -9.62
CA ILE A 100 -22.00 -9.15 -10.58
C ILE A 100 -22.69 -8.70 -11.85
N ILE A 101 -21.91 -8.30 -12.85
CA ILE A 101 -22.44 -7.92 -14.16
C ILE A 101 -22.96 -9.22 -14.79
N LYS A 102 -24.28 -9.33 -14.91
CA LYS A 102 -24.98 -10.48 -15.48
C LYS A 102 -24.91 -10.48 -17.00
#